data_AF-A0A7W1NUB3-F1
#
_entry.id   AF-A0A7W1NUB3-F1
#
_cell.length_a   1.000
_cell.length_b   1.000
_cell.length_c   1.000
_cell.angle_alpha   90.00
_cell.angle_beta   90.00
_cell.angle_gamma   90.00
#
_symmetry.space_group_name_H-M   'P 1'
#
loop_
_entity.id
_entity.type
_entity.pdbx_description
1 polymer ?
#
loop_
_entity_poly.entity_id
_entity_poly.type
_entity_poly.pdbx_seq_one_letter_code
_entity_poly.pdbx_strand_id
1 'polypeptide(L)'
;MSYSRSVKAEVGAVIKLLRAAGHEVWWDGDIPTIADWWATILENIEHAEIMLFMVSEKSVQSPYCLEELRYGIKLNRPVLPFILDNRTKYSIPPEFGRRQWYVHDSDPANMLSQIVRDCSKIPWEQHQPRSAPRPPEPNSGSGTLTKQFQQAVSLAEAGQFAEAISRFNNVSSLDYAEWGADCDRWIRRVESYAEIADLTDHKATLARANAKWNILLRDDSEAVDFDPLLVYDKLNDYLTNTNSLPPKSVLRSTKPSSFSVMPQPFAWIDIPSKGYSIAKYPITNAQYSKFIDANGYNNRKWWTDVGWKVCQEGWHYDGDWKPSGNAWAEPRYWKDTKWNGGEQPVVGVSWYEAVAFCFWLTDITGEKIILPTEEQWQYAAQGDHGVTYPWGSDWDCKRCNNSVRPCGSNVTTPVRQYEGKGDSPFGIVDMVGNVWEWCLTDYEQKTNDVRSASNSRVLRGGSWFDGNSDDFRCDHRRGNDPIGWDFDHLSFRVSRS
;
A
#
# COMPACT_ATOMS: atom_id res chain seq x y z
N MET A 1 -3.68 8.05 19.31
CA MET A 1 -5.00 8.35 19.90
C MET A 1 -5.62 7.06 20.40
N SER A 2 -6.20 7.06 21.61
CA SER A 2 -6.84 5.89 22.21
C SER A 2 -8.36 6.00 22.13
N TYR A 3 -9.03 4.95 21.67
CA TYR A 3 -10.48 4.93 21.46
C TYR A 3 -11.04 3.50 21.35
N SER A 4 -12.35 3.34 21.54
CA SER A 4 -13.05 2.09 21.23
C SER A 4 -13.42 2.04 19.75
N ARG A 5 -13.26 0.88 19.09
CA ARG A 5 -13.70 0.68 17.69
C ARG A 5 -15.16 1.04 17.43
N SER A 6 -16.01 1.02 18.47
CA SER A 6 -17.42 1.43 18.36
C SER A 6 -17.63 2.88 17.97
N VAL A 7 -16.64 3.76 18.21
CA VAL A 7 -16.69 5.19 17.87
C VAL A 7 -15.72 5.54 16.75
N LYS A 8 -15.30 4.54 15.95
CA LYS A 8 -14.27 4.71 14.92
C LYS A 8 -14.63 5.75 13.86
N ALA A 9 -15.92 5.88 13.52
CA ALA A 9 -16.37 6.84 12.51
C ALA A 9 -16.19 8.28 13.00
N GLU A 10 -16.60 8.56 14.24
CA GLU A 10 -16.49 9.85 14.92
C GLU A 10 -15.02 10.23 15.11
N VAL A 11 -14.21 9.27 15.58
CA VAL A 11 -12.76 9.44 15.72
C VAL A 11 -12.09 9.72 14.37
N GLY A 12 -12.52 9.03 13.31
CA GLY A 12 -12.00 9.23 11.96
C GLY A 12 -12.25 10.63 11.41
N ALA A 13 -13.39 11.25 11.71
CA ALA A 13 -13.69 12.63 11.32
C ALA A 13 -12.72 13.63 11.96
N VAL A 14 -12.41 13.42 13.23
CA VAL A 14 -11.48 14.25 14.02
C VAL A 14 -10.06 14.12 13.49
N ILE A 15 -9.61 12.90 13.19
CA ILE A 15 -8.28 12.66 12.61
C ILE A 15 -8.10 13.42 11.31
N LYS A 16 -9.11 13.38 10.43
CA LYS A 16 -9.07 14.11 9.16
C LYS A 16 -8.86 15.60 9.38
N LEU A 17 -9.56 16.19 10.34
CA LEU A 17 -9.43 17.61 10.66
C LEU A 17 -8.09 17.96 11.30
N LEU A 18 -7.59 17.16 12.23
CA LEU A 18 -6.27 17.38 12.85
C LEU A 18 -5.14 17.27 11.80
N ARG A 19 -5.20 16.27 10.92
CA ARG A 19 -4.24 16.10 9.82
C ARG A 19 -4.34 17.26 8.82
N ALA A 20 -5.57 17.70 8.49
CA ALA A 20 -5.78 18.88 7.62
C ALA A 20 -5.26 20.18 8.27
N ALA A 21 -5.25 20.27 9.59
CA ALA A 21 -4.65 21.36 10.34
C ALA A 21 -3.11 21.25 10.49
N GLY A 22 -2.49 20.24 9.89
CA GLY A 22 -1.03 20.06 9.87
C GLY A 22 -0.46 19.31 11.08
N HIS A 23 -1.30 18.66 11.89
CA HIS A 23 -0.84 17.86 13.03
C HIS A 23 -0.57 16.40 12.62
N GLU A 24 0.55 15.84 13.09
CA GLU A 24 0.81 14.41 13.00
C GLU A 24 -0.09 13.66 14.00
N VAL A 25 -0.94 12.77 13.50
CA VAL A 25 -1.88 12.02 14.33
C VAL A 25 -1.81 10.55 13.97
N TRP A 26 -1.49 9.74 14.97
CA TRP A 26 -1.48 8.28 14.88
C TRP A 26 -2.70 7.65 15.57
N TRP A 27 -3.21 6.55 15.00
CA TRP A 27 -4.26 5.68 15.56
C TRP A 27 -4.08 4.24 15.06
N ASP A 28 -4.76 3.27 15.69
CA ASP A 28 -4.65 1.83 15.36
C ASP A 28 -5.07 1.48 13.92
N GLY A 29 -5.85 2.34 13.24
CA GLY A 29 -6.22 2.19 11.84
C GLY A 29 -5.04 2.29 10.86
N ASP A 30 -3.89 2.79 11.32
CA ASP A 30 -2.66 2.87 10.53
C ASP A 30 -1.74 1.64 10.69
N ILE A 31 -2.11 0.67 11.56
CA ILE A 31 -1.30 -0.53 11.81
C ILE A 31 -1.43 -1.50 10.63
N PRO A 32 -0.32 -1.94 10.00
CA PRO A 32 -0.33 -2.98 8.97
C PRO A 32 -0.80 -4.33 9.53
N THR A 33 -1.54 -5.12 8.73
CA THR A 33 -2.14 -6.41 9.14
C THR A 33 -1.14 -7.44 9.69
N ILE A 34 0.14 -7.32 9.33
CA ILE A 34 1.22 -8.25 9.69
C ILE A 34 2.06 -7.79 10.89
N ALA A 35 1.82 -6.58 11.42
CA ALA A 35 2.58 -6.04 12.53
C ALA A 35 2.11 -6.62 13.88
N ASP A 36 3.00 -6.68 14.86
CA ASP A 36 2.62 -6.95 16.24
C ASP A 36 1.79 -5.77 16.76
N TRP A 37 0.47 -5.98 16.75
CA TRP A 37 -0.53 -4.93 17.00
C TRP A 37 -0.33 -4.24 18.36
N TRP A 38 -0.04 -5.01 19.42
CA TRP A 38 0.16 -4.42 20.75
C TRP A 38 1.51 -3.72 20.86
N ALA A 39 2.58 -4.33 20.34
CA ALA A 39 3.90 -3.70 20.36
C ALA A 39 3.92 -2.36 19.61
N THR A 40 3.25 -2.28 18.45
CA THR A 40 3.13 -1.06 17.65
C THR A 40 2.32 0.02 18.39
N ILE A 41 1.25 -0.35 19.10
CA ILE A 41 0.50 0.61 19.94
C ILE A 41 1.42 1.22 21.00
N LEU A 42 2.17 0.40 21.72
CA LEU A 42 3.04 0.88 22.79
C LEU A 42 4.17 1.78 22.28
N GLU A 43 4.77 1.41 21.15
CA GLU A 43 5.79 2.22 20.49
C GLU A 43 5.25 3.60 20.08
N ASN A 44 4.02 3.69 19.58
CA ASN A 44 3.44 4.98 19.21
C ASN A 44 3.07 5.83 20.43
N ILE A 45 2.67 5.21 21.55
CA ILE A 45 2.49 5.94 22.82
C ILE A 45 3.84 6.47 23.35
N GLU A 46 4.92 5.71 23.15
CA GLU A 46 6.28 6.13 23.51
C GLU A 46 6.75 7.35 22.72
N HIS A 47 6.35 7.51 21.46
CA HIS A 47 6.77 8.64 20.61
C HIS A 47 5.79 9.81 20.63
N ALA A 48 4.55 9.60 21.09
CA ALA A 48 3.55 10.66 21.13
C ALA A 48 3.95 11.81 22.09
N GLU A 49 3.78 13.05 21.63
CA GLU A 49 3.92 14.23 22.49
C GLU A 49 2.69 14.41 23.38
N ILE A 50 1.50 14.11 22.85
CA ILE A 50 0.20 14.26 23.52
C ILE A 50 -0.64 13.02 23.22
N MET A 51 -1.28 12.49 24.26
CA MET A 51 -2.24 11.40 24.14
C MET A 51 -3.66 11.94 24.17
N LEU A 52 -4.34 11.87 23.03
CA LEU A 52 -5.79 12.09 22.96
C LEU A 52 -6.51 10.79 23.35
N PHE A 53 -7.42 10.86 24.34
CA PHE A 53 -8.23 9.73 24.76
C PHE A 53 -9.71 10.02 24.48
N MET A 54 -10.32 9.21 23.62
CA MET A 54 -11.72 9.32 23.24
C MET A 54 -12.57 8.49 24.21
N VAL A 55 -13.14 9.17 25.18
CA VAL A 55 -13.95 8.60 26.27
C VAL A 55 -15.34 8.24 25.74
N SER A 56 -15.69 6.97 25.88
CA SER A 56 -17.01 6.41 25.62
C SER A 56 -17.29 5.30 26.63
N GLU A 57 -18.55 4.88 26.76
CA GLU A 57 -18.97 3.75 27.59
C GLU A 57 -18.10 2.51 27.34
N LYS A 58 -17.82 2.22 26.07
CA LYS A 58 -16.99 1.08 25.67
C LYS A 58 -15.50 1.32 25.87
N SER A 59 -14.98 2.54 25.65
CA SER A 59 -13.54 2.77 25.84
C SER A 59 -13.12 2.75 27.31
N VAL A 60 -13.98 3.17 28.23
CA VAL A 60 -13.70 3.08 29.68
C VAL A 60 -13.84 1.67 30.25
N GLN A 61 -14.47 0.75 29.52
CA GLN A 61 -14.60 -0.66 29.88
C GLN A 61 -13.56 -1.54 29.17
N SER A 62 -12.91 -1.02 28.13
CA SER A 62 -11.94 -1.77 27.32
C SER A 62 -10.59 -1.91 28.05
N PRO A 63 -10.13 -3.15 28.32
CA PRO A 63 -8.82 -3.38 28.93
C PRO A 63 -7.66 -2.79 28.11
N TYR A 64 -7.77 -2.76 26.78
CA TYR A 64 -6.81 -2.14 25.86
C TYR A 64 -6.70 -0.63 26.08
N CYS A 65 -7.77 0.13 25.84
CA CYS A 65 -7.79 1.57 26.11
C CYS A 65 -7.31 1.91 27.53
N LEU A 66 -7.73 1.16 28.56
CA LEU A 66 -7.28 1.42 29.93
C LEU A 66 -5.78 1.19 30.12
N GLU A 67 -5.20 0.15 29.53
CA GLU A 67 -3.74 -0.05 29.59
C GLU A 67 -2.97 0.98 28.78
N GLU A 68 -3.47 1.40 27.61
CA GLU A 68 -2.90 2.52 26.86
C GLU A 68 -2.87 3.80 27.71
N LEU A 69 -3.98 4.13 28.38
CA LEU A 69 -4.08 5.28 29.28
C LEU A 69 -3.08 5.18 30.41
N ARG A 70 -3.05 4.04 31.12
CA ARG A 70 -2.11 3.81 32.23
C ARG A 70 -0.67 3.92 31.76
N TYR A 71 -0.37 3.42 30.57
CA TYR A 71 0.98 3.47 30.01
C TYR A 71 1.40 4.88 29.64
N GLY A 72 0.55 5.64 28.93
CA GLY A 72 0.79 7.05 28.64
C GLY A 72 1.02 7.88 29.91
N ILE A 73 0.25 7.62 30.96
CA ILE A 73 0.44 8.26 32.28
C ILE A 73 1.79 7.90 32.90
N LYS A 74 2.21 6.63 32.86
CA LYS A 74 3.52 6.18 33.38
C LYS A 74 4.69 6.84 32.65
N LEU A 75 4.55 7.05 31.34
CA LEU A 75 5.51 7.77 30.50
C LEU A 75 5.47 9.29 30.68
N ASN A 76 4.59 9.80 31.55
CA ASN A 76 4.36 11.23 31.82
C ASN A 76 3.80 12.02 30.62
N ARG A 77 3.12 11.35 29.69
CA ARG A 77 2.48 11.99 28.54
C ARG A 77 1.29 12.85 28.99
N PRO A 78 1.15 14.10 28.49
CA PRO A 78 -0.10 14.85 28.60
C PRO A 78 -1.26 14.03 28.02
N VAL A 79 -2.32 13.83 28.80
CA VAL A 79 -3.52 13.11 28.36
C VAL A 79 -4.69 14.08 28.31
N LEU A 80 -5.30 14.23 27.14
CA LEU A 80 -6.50 15.05 26.92
C LEU A 80 -7.73 14.14 26.68
N PRO A 81 -8.67 14.04 27.64
CA PRO A 81 -9.84 13.19 27.51
C PRO A 81 -11.06 13.89 26.89
N PHE A 82 -11.62 13.31 25.84
CA PHE A 82 -12.80 13.81 25.11
C PHE A 82 -13.96 12.82 25.20
N ILE A 83 -15.06 13.23 25.83
CA ILE A 83 -16.29 12.44 25.99
C ILE A 83 -17.10 12.52 24.70
N LEU A 84 -17.23 11.38 24.01
CA LEU A 84 -17.92 11.27 22.71
C LEU A 84 -19.38 10.81 22.83
N ASP A 85 -19.80 10.32 23.99
CA ASP A 85 -21.14 9.79 24.21
C ASP A 85 -21.75 10.26 25.54
N ASN A 86 -22.92 9.74 25.87
CA ASN A 86 -23.64 10.17 27.06
C ASN A 86 -22.90 9.74 28.35
N ARG A 87 -22.23 10.71 28.97
CA ARG A 87 -21.45 10.60 30.21
C ARG A 87 -22.22 9.94 31.37
N THR A 88 -23.54 10.01 31.40
CA THR A 88 -24.35 9.43 32.48
C THR A 88 -24.42 7.91 32.43
N LYS A 89 -23.97 7.28 31.34
CA LYS A 89 -24.01 5.82 31.14
C LYS A 89 -22.90 5.06 31.84
N TYR A 90 -21.83 5.73 32.29
CA TYR A 90 -20.67 5.05 32.89
C TYR A 90 -19.96 5.90 33.93
N SER A 91 -19.30 5.23 34.87
CA SER A 91 -18.37 5.86 35.80
C SER A 91 -17.03 6.05 35.11
N ILE A 92 -16.32 7.15 35.43
CA ILE A 92 -15.00 7.35 34.84
C ILE A 92 -13.92 6.68 35.68
N PRO A 93 -12.99 5.98 35.02
CA PRO A 93 -11.88 5.34 35.69
C PRO A 93 -11.07 6.35 36.52
N PRO A 94 -10.67 5.99 37.76
CA PRO A 94 -9.88 6.86 38.62
C PRO A 94 -8.54 7.28 38.00
N GLU A 95 -8.02 6.54 37.03
CA GLU A 95 -6.80 6.82 36.25
C GLU A 95 -6.83 8.20 35.59
N PHE A 96 -8.00 8.68 35.20
CA PHE A 96 -8.14 10.01 34.64
C PHE A 96 -8.01 11.13 35.69
N GLY A 97 -8.14 10.83 36.98
CA GLY A 97 -7.94 11.78 38.07
C GLY A 97 -8.77 13.07 37.93
N ARG A 98 -8.18 14.21 38.30
CA ARG A 98 -8.80 15.54 38.22
C ARG A 98 -8.50 16.26 36.90
N ARG A 99 -8.34 15.53 35.79
CA ARG A 99 -8.09 16.14 34.47
C ARG A 99 -9.28 16.96 34.01
N GLN A 100 -9.03 17.96 33.17
CA GLN A 100 -10.08 18.69 32.47
C GLN A 100 -10.73 17.77 31.43
N TRP A 101 -12.05 17.84 31.31
CA TRP A 101 -12.85 17.01 30.43
C TRP A 101 -13.52 17.87 29.38
N TYR A 102 -13.64 17.34 28.18
CA TYR A 102 -14.36 17.97 27.09
C TYR A 102 -15.54 17.08 26.74
N VAL A 103 -16.73 17.67 26.69
CA VAL A 103 -17.92 16.98 26.19
C VAL A 103 -18.08 17.36 24.73
N HIS A 104 -18.00 16.35 23.86
CA HIS A 104 -18.16 16.53 22.44
C HIS A 104 -19.62 16.86 22.11
N ASP A 105 -19.84 17.94 21.37
CA ASP A 105 -21.14 18.43 20.92
C ASP A 105 -21.56 17.84 19.56
N SER A 106 -20.84 16.83 19.08
CA SER A 106 -20.97 16.23 17.74
C SER A 106 -20.42 17.09 16.60
N ASP A 107 -19.68 18.18 16.90
CA ASP A 107 -18.95 18.98 15.90
C ASP A 107 -17.42 18.76 15.99
N PRO A 108 -16.83 17.99 15.06
CA PRO A 108 -15.39 17.74 15.02
C PRO A 108 -14.52 19.00 14.90
N ALA A 109 -15.03 20.10 14.33
CA ALA A 109 -14.28 21.36 14.21
C ALA A 109 -14.17 22.11 15.54
N ASN A 110 -15.22 22.05 16.36
CA ASN A 110 -15.17 22.54 17.74
C ASN A 110 -14.17 21.73 18.56
N MET A 111 -14.12 20.41 18.35
CA MET A 111 -13.15 19.57 19.04
C MET A 111 -11.71 19.88 18.63
N LEU A 112 -11.44 20.06 17.33
CA LEU A 112 -10.13 20.52 16.85
C LEU A 112 -9.72 21.83 17.52
N SER A 113 -10.63 22.81 17.54
CA SER A 113 -10.39 24.13 18.14
C SER A 113 -10.08 24.05 19.64
N GLN A 114 -10.68 23.08 20.36
CA GLN A 114 -10.40 22.82 21.76
C GLN A 114 -9.04 22.13 21.96
N ILE A 115 -8.73 21.10 21.16
CA ILE A 115 -7.44 20.42 21.18
C ILE A 115 -6.31 21.43 20.99
N VAL A 116 -6.34 22.22 19.91
CA VAL A 116 -5.29 23.22 19.62
C VAL A 116 -5.14 24.23 20.76
N ARG A 117 -6.27 24.71 21.30
CA ARG A 117 -6.28 25.67 22.40
C ARG A 117 -5.63 25.10 23.66
N ASP A 118 -5.86 23.85 23.99
CA ASP A 118 -5.36 23.28 25.24
C ASP A 118 -3.96 22.70 25.11
N CYS A 119 -3.57 22.22 23.93
CA CYS A 119 -2.17 21.96 23.60
C CYS A 119 -1.29 23.20 23.83
N SER A 120 -1.78 24.40 23.47
CA SER A 120 -1.01 25.65 23.68
C SER A 120 -0.86 26.07 25.15
N LYS A 121 -1.57 25.42 26.08
CA LYS A 121 -1.49 25.68 27.52
C LYS A 121 -0.74 24.61 28.31
N ILE A 122 -0.24 23.56 27.64
CA ILE A 122 0.46 22.47 28.33
C ILE A 122 1.76 23.03 28.92
N PRO A 123 1.99 22.89 30.24
CA PRO A 123 3.26 23.25 30.87
C PRO A 123 4.29 22.15 30.55
N TRP A 124 4.95 22.25 29.41
CA TRP A 124 5.87 21.24 28.90
C TRP A 124 7.02 20.91 29.87
N GLU A 125 7.42 21.83 30.73
CA GLU A 125 8.45 21.56 31.74
C GLU A 125 8.01 20.50 32.77
N GLN A 126 6.69 20.35 33.01
CA GLN A 126 6.13 19.36 33.94
C GLN A 126 5.97 17.97 33.28
N HIS A 127 6.00 17.92 31.95
CA HIS A 127 5.72 16.75 31.13
C HIS A 127 6.98 16.18 30.45
N GLN A 128 8.13 16.27 31.11
CA GLN A 128 9.36 15.63 30.63
C GLN A 128 9.13 14.11 30.46
N PRO A 129 9.49 13.52 29.29
CA PRO A 129 9.30 12.09 29.03
C PRO A 129 9.96 11.22 30.10
N ARG A 130 9.25 10.17 30.52
CA ARG A 130 9.77 9.15 31.44
C ARG A 130 9.88 7.82 30.75
N SER A 131 10.82 6.99 31.19
CA SER A 131 10.85 5.58 30.82
C SER A 131 9.93 4.78 31.75
N ALA A 132 9.16 3.86 31.19
CA ALA A 132 8.35 2.91 31.91
C ALA A 132 8.35 1.57 31.17
N PRO A 133 8.39 0.43 31.89
CA PRO A 133 8.34 -0.88 31.25
C PRO A 133 7.02 -1.06 30.49
N ARG A 134 7.12 -1.62 29.28
CA ARG A 134 5.96 -1.94 28.44
C ARG A 134 5.02 -2.91 29.17
N PRO A 135 3.71 -2.61 29.28
CA PRO A 135 2.74 -3.53 29.86
C PRO A 135 2.52 -4.74 28.95
N PRO A 136 2.21 -5.92 29.53
CA PRO A 136 1.81 -7.07 28.73
C PRO A 136 0.48 -6.79 28.02
N GLU A 137 0.19 -7.56 26.97
CA GLU A 137 -1.09 -7.47 26.26
C GLU A 137 -2.26 -7.73 27.24
N PRO A 138 -3.25 -6.82 27.31
CA PRO A 138 -4.46 -7.01 28.10
C PRO A 138 -5.21 -8.27 27.68
N ASN A 139 -5.83 -8.96 28.64
CA ASN A 139 -6.58 -10.21 28.39
C ASN A 139 -5.73 -11.32 27.77
N SER A 140 -4.57 -11.67 28.33
CA SER A 140 -3.65 -12.71 27.85
C SER A 140 -4.22 -14.15 27.69
N GLY A 141 -5.54 -14.34 27.76
CA GLY A 141 -6.28 -15.47 27.18
C GLY A 141 -6.66 -15.30 25.69
N SER A 142 -6.84 -14.07 25.18
CA SER A 142 -7.21 -13.77 23.78
C SER A 142 -6.04 -13.86 22.80
N GLY A 143 -4.81 -13.69 23.26
CA GLY A 143 -3.61 -13.97 22.45
C GLY A 143 -3.55 -15.43 22.00
N THR A 144 -4.23 -16.35 22.71
CA THR A 144 -4.41 -17.73 22.28
C THR A 144 -5.51 -17.86 21.24
N LEU A 145 -6.63 -17.14 21.38
CA LEU A 145 -7.75 -17.18 20.43
C LEU A 145 -7.41 -16.55 19.08
N THR A 146 -6.74 -15.39 19.05
CA THR A 146 -6.24 -14.79 17.81
C THR A 146 -5.28 -15.75 17.11
N LYS A 147 -4.35 -16.37 17.86
CA LYS A 147 -3.45 -17.39 17.31
C LYS A 147 -4.19 -18.63 16.82
N GLN A 148 -5.23 -19.09 17.54
CA GLN A 148 -6.04 -20.23 17.14
C GLN A 148 -6.90 -19.94 15.90
N PHE A 149 -7.45 -18.74 15.81
CA PHE A 149 -8.19 -18.27 14.63
C PHE A 149 -7.26 -18.16 13.42
N GLN A 150 -6.09 -17.53 13.59
CA GLN A 150 -5.06 -17.46 12.54
C GLN A 150 -4.60 -18.86 12.11
N GLN A 151 -4.41 -19.78 13.06
CA GLN A 151 -4.11 -21.18 12.76
C GLN A 151 -5.24 -21.85 11.98
N ALA A 152 -6.50 -21.61 12.33
CA ALA A 152 -7.66 -22.14 11.61
C ALA A 152 -7.69 -21.62 10.15
N VAL A 153 -7.40 -20.33 9.95
CA VAL A 153 -7.25 -19.73 8.60
C VAL A 153 -6.10 -20.40 7.85
N SER A 154 -4.92 -20.55 8.45
CA SER A 154 -3.78 -21.21 7.80
C SER A 154 -4.06 -22.67 7.42
N LEU A 155 -4.82 -23.40 8.23
CA LEU A 155 -5.26 -24.76 7.90
C LEU A 155 -6.22 -24.76 6.71
N ALA A 156 -7.14 -23.80 6.64
CA ALA A 156 -8.04 -23.63 5.51
C ALA A 156 -7.27 -23.32 4.21
N GLU A 157 -6.31 -22.39 4.28
CA GLU A 157 -5.43 -22.02 3.15
C GLU A 157 -4.47 -23.15 2.73
N ALA A 158 -4.18 -24.10 3.62
CA ALA A 158 -3.43 -25.31 3.31
C ALA A 158 -4.30 -26.44 2.75
N GLY A 159 -5.61 -26.22 2.55
CA GLY A 159 -6.55 -27.24 2.07
C GLY A 159 -6.99 -28.26 3.13
N GLN A 160 -6.69 -28.03 4.41
CA GLN A 160 -7.02 -28.93 5.52
C GLN A 160 -8.39 -28.57 6.14
N PHE A 161 -9.44 -28.68 5.33
CA PHE A 161 -10.77 -28.11 5.64
C PHE A 161 -11.43 -28.65 6.92
N ALA A 162 -11.39 -29.97 7.15
CA ALA A 162 -12.02 -30.56 8.33
C ALA A 162 -11.38 -30.10 9.65
N GLU A 163 -10.05 -30.02 9.68
CA GLU A 163 -9.31 -29.52 10.86
C GLU A 163 -9.55 -28.01 11.01
N ALA A 164 -9.54 -27.24 9.93
CA ALA A 164 -9.84 -25.80 9.96
C ALA A 164 -11.24 -25.52 10.57
N ILE A 165 -12.28 -26.21 10.10
CA ILE A 165 -13.65 -26.08 10.62
C ILE A 165 -13.71 -26.47 12.11
N SER A 166 -13.03 -27.55 12.52
CA SER A 166 -12.96 -27.93 13.94
C SER A 166 -12.35 -26.83 14.81
N ARG A 167 -11.30 -26.18 14.31
CA ARG A 167 -10.63 -25.07 15.00
C ARG A 167 -11.49 -23.81 15.06
N PHE A 168 -12.17 -23.44 13.98
CA PHE A 168 -13.12 -22.32 14.00
C PHE A 168 -14.26 -22.56 14.99
N ASN A 169 -14.81 -23.78 15.05
CA ASN A 169 -15.83 -24.13 16.03
C ASN A 169 -15.32 -24.03 17.48
N ASN A 170 -14.08 -24.45 17.74
CA ASN A 170 -13.46 -24.31 19.05
C ASN A 170 -13.33 -22.82 19.46
N VAL A 171 -12.81 -21.98 18.56
CA VAL A 171 -12.73 -20.52 18.76
C VAL A 171 -14.12 -19.91 19.01
N SER A 172 -15.12 -20.31 18.22
CA SER A 172 -16.51 -19.82 18.36
C SER A 172 -17.18 -20.25 19.67
N SER A 173 -16.84 -21.44 20.20
CA SER A 173 -17.43 -21.98 21.44
C SER A 173 -16.97 -21.30 22.72
N LEU A 174 -15.94 -20.45 22.64
CA LEU A 174 -15.33 -19.75 23.78
C LEU A 174 -15.94 -18.35 24.04
N ASP A 175 -17.11 -18.07 23.44
CA ASP A 175 -18.11 -17.05 23.81
C ASP A 175 -17.64 -15.58 23.86
N TYR A 176 -16.96 -15.12 22.81
CA TYR A 176 -16.84 -13.69 22.49
C TYR A 176 -17.66 -13.39 21.24
N ALA A 177 -18.74 -12.61 21.39
CA ALA A 177 -19.67 -12.25 20.31
C ALA A 177 -19.01 -11.66 19.04
N GLU A 178 -17.79 -11.12 19.18
CA GLU A 178 -17.02 -10.58 18.06
C GLU A 178 -16.36 -11.66 17.18
N TRP A 179 -15.92 -12.80 17.75
CA TRP A 179 -15.27 -13.87 16.98
C TRP A 179 -16.24 -14.89 16.40
N GLY A 180 -17.42 -15.06 17.01
CA GLY A 180 -18.43 -16.01 16.54
C GLY A 180 -18.88 -15.71 15.11
N ALA A 181 -19.17 -14.45 14.80
CA ALA A 181 -19.62 -14.05 13.46
C ALA A 181 -18.56 -14.28 12.37
N ASP A 182 -17.29 -14.07 12.69
CA ASP A 182 -16.19 -14.28 11.74
C ASP A 182 -15.82 -15.76 11.61
N CYS A 183 -15.86 -16.54 12.70
CA CYS A 183 -15.72 -17.99 12.65
C CYS A 183 -16.85 -18.61 11.81
N ASP A 184 -18.10 -18.20 12.04
CA ASP A 184 -19.26 -18.66 11.28
C ASP A 184 -19.14 -18.34 9.78
N ARG A 185 -18.61 -17.16 9.44
CA ARG A 185 -18.34 -16.77 8.06
C ARG A 185 -17.30 -17.68 7.43
N TRP A 186 -16.17 -17.89 8.12
CA TRP A 186 -15.10 -18.78 7.66
C TRP A 186 -15.56 -20.23 7.51
N ILE A 187 -16.34 -20.74 8.47
CA ILE A 187 -16.91 -22.10 8.38
C ILE A 187 -17.75 -22.23 7.12
N ARG A 188 -18.70 -21.31 6.88
CA ARG A 188 -19.54 -21.32 5.66
C ARG A 188 -18.71 -21.24 4.38
N ARG A 189 -17.68 -20.40 4.36
CA ARG A 189 -16.75 -20.25 3.23
C ARG A 189 -16.03 -21.57 2.94
N VAL A 190 -15.42 -22.17 3.96
CA VAL A 190 -14.65 -23.41 3.85
C VAL A 190 -15.54 -24.60 3.46
N GLU A 191 -16.73 -24.73 4.06
CA GLU A 191 -17.69 -25.78 3.70
C GLU A 191 -18.16 -25.67 2.25
N SER A 192 -18.54 -24.46 1.83
CA SER A 192 -18.98 -24.20 0.46
C SER A 192 -17.86 -24.47 -0.55
N TYR A 193 -16.64 -24.02 -0.23
CA TYR A 193 -15.47 -24.24 -1.06
C TYR A 193 -15.12 -25.73 -1.17
N ALA A 194 -15.11 -26.47 -0.05
CA ALA A 194 -14.83 -27.90 -0.03
C ALA A 194 -15.84 -28.68 -0.90
N GLU A 195 -17.13 -28.35 -0.82
CA GLU A 195 -18.14 -28.97 -1.70
C GLU A 195 -17.86 -28.67 -3.18
N ILE A 196 -17.47 -27.43 -3.51
CA ILE A 196 -17.12 -27.07 -4.90
C ILE A 196 -15.87 -27.85 -5.35
N ALA A 197 -14.85 -27.93 -4.50
CA ALA A 197 -13.62 -28.66 -4.78
C ALA A 197 -13.89 -30.13 -5.10
N ASP A 198 -14.70 -30.82 -4.28
CA ASP A 198 -15.11 -32.21 -4.52
C ASP A 198 -15.85 -32.35 -5.86
N LEU A 199 -16.72 -31.39 -6.21
CA LEU A 199 -17.44 -31.40 -7.49
C LEU A 199 -16.50 -31.14 -8.68
N THR A 200 -15.33 -30.53 -8.50
CA THR A 200 -14.37 -30.33 -9.59
C THR A 200 -13.55 -31.56 -9.94
N ASP A 201 -13.54 -32.59 -9.10
CA ASP A 201 -12.76 -33.81 -9.35
C ASP A 201 -13.39 -34.73 -10.41
N HIS A 202 -14.63 -34.45 -10.82
CA HIS A 202 -15.33 -35.18 -11.86
C HIS A 202 -15.86 -34.27 -12.97
N LYS A 203 -15.56 -34.62 -14.22
CA LYS A 203 -15.97 -33.82 -15.39
C LYS A 203 -17.48 -33.61 -15.50
N ALA A 204 -18.27 -34.60 -15.08
CA ALA A 204 -19.73 -34.55 -15.12
C ALA A 204 -20.34 -33.53 -14.14
N THR A 205 -19.60 -33.10 -13.12
CA THR A 205 -20.07 -32.20 -12.06
C THR A 205 -19.55 -30.78 -12.17
N LEU A 206 -18.66 -30.48 -13.14
CA LEU A 206 -18.03 -29.16 -13.32
C LEU A 206 -19.04 -28.03 -13.56
N ALA A 207 -20.13 -28.27 -14.30
CA ALA A 207 -21.18 -27.27 -14.48
C ALA A 207 -21.87 -26.89 -13.15
N ARG A 208 -22.09 -27.89 -12.28
CA ARG A 208 -22.67 -27.69 -10.95
C ARG A 208 -21.66 -27.00 -10.02
N ALA A 209 -20.38 -27.38 -10.10
CA ALA A 209 -19.29 -26.74 -9.38
C ALA A 209 -19.20 -25.25 -9.75
N ASN A 210 -19.24 -24.92 -11.04
CA ASN A 210 -19.21 -23.53 -11.53
C ASN A 210 -20.42 -22.71 -11.03
N ALA A 211 -21.62 -23.30 -11.04
CA ALA A 211 -22.80 -22.62 -10.51
C ALA A 211 -22.68 -22.32 -9.01
N LYS A 212 -22.14 -23.27 -8.22
CA LYS A 212 -21.89 -23.08 -6.79
C LYS A 212 -20.76 -22.10 -6.51
N TRP A 213 -19.70 -22.11 -7.31
CA TRP A 213 -18.63 -21.12 -7.27
C TRP A 213 -19.17 -19.70 -7.42
N ASN A 214 -20.02 -19.46 -8.41
CA ASN A 214 -20.63 -18.15 -8.62
C ASN A 214 -21.56 -17.72 -7.46
N ILE A 215 -22.26 -18.68 -6.83
CA ILE A 215 -23.07 -18.40 -5.63
C ILE A 215 -22.16 -18.02 -4.46
N LEU A 216 -21.08 -18.77 -4.24
CA LEU A 216 -20.10 -18.48 -3.18
C LEU A 216 -19.52 -17.08 -3.34
N LEU A 217 -19.08 -16.71 -4.55
CA LEU A 217 -18.53 -15.36 -4.81
C LEU A 217 -19.56 -14.24 -4.64
N ARG A 218 -20.83 -14.53 -4.91
CA ARG A 218 -21.92 -13.55 -4.72
C ARG A 218 -22.24 -13.34 -3.24
N ASP A 219 -22.30 -14.42 -2.48
CA ASP A 219 -22.72 -14.41 -1.08
C ASP A 219 -21.55 -14.06 -0.14
N ASP A 220 -20.31 -14.25 -0.59
CA ASP A 220 -19.08 -13.91 0.12
C ASP A 220 -18.02 -13.36 -0.86
N SER A 221 -17.97 -12.03 -1.00
CA SER A 221 -17.08 -11.36 -1.96
C SER A 221 -15.60 -11.59 -1.69
N GLU A 222 -15.22 -11.94 -0.46
CA GLU A 222 -13.84 -12.26 -0.07
C GLU A 222 -13.45 -13.72 -0.39
N ALA A 223 -14.41 -14.58 -0.77
CA ALA A 223 -14.11 -15.95 -1.16
C ALA A 223 -13.30 -16.04 -2.46
N VAL A 224 -13.22 -14.95 -3.24
CA VAL A 224 -12.40 -14.85 -4.46
C VAL A 224 -10.90 -15.05 -4.17
N ASP A 225 -10.45 -14.66 -2.97
CA ASP A 225 -9.06 -14.77 -2.55
C ASP A 225 -8.76 -16.14 -1.88
N PHE A 226 -9.78 -16.98 -1.67
CA PHE A 226 -9.69 -18.27 -1.00
C PHE A 226 -9.78 -19.43 -2.01
N ASP A 227 -8.68 -19.74 -2.69
CA ASP A 227 -8.58 -20.85 -3.66
C ASP A 227 -7.40 -21.82 -3.42
N PRO A 228 -7.32 -22.47 -2.23
CA PRO A 228 -6.17 -23.28 -1.84
C PRO A 228 -5.89 -24.51 -2.71
N LEU A 229 -6.90 -25.00 -3.45
CA LEU A 229 -6.80 -26.19 -4.30
C LEU A 229 -6.88 -25.86 -5.81
N LEU A 230 -6.78 -24.58 -6.17
CA LEU A 230 -6.85 -24.10 -7.57
C LEU A 230 -8.12 -24.58 -8.29
N VAL A 231 -9.25 -24.54 -7.57
CA VAL A 231 -10.58 -24.85 -8.09
C VAL A 231 -10.95 -23.90 -9.23
N TYR A 232 -10.55 -22.63 -9.14
CA TYR A 232 -10.79 -21.67 -10.21
C TYR A 232 -10.12 -22.11 -11.51
N ASP A 233 -8.88 -22.61 -11.46
CA ASP A 233 -8.18 -23.10 -12.64
C ASP A 233 -8.88 -24.32 -13.25
N LYS A 234 -9.33 -25.27 -12.42
CA LYS A 234 -10.10 -26.45 -12.89
C LYS A 234 -11.42 -26.03 -13.58
N LEU A 235 -12.10 -25.02 -13.04
CA LEU A 235 -13.34 -24.48 -13.62
C LEU A 235 -13.05 -23.68 -14.88
N ASN A 236 -11.96 -22.92 -14.92
CA ASN A 236 -11.56 -22.13 -16.06
C ASN A 236 -11.07 -23.02 -17.21
N ASP A 237 -10.36 -24.12 -16.93
CA ASP A 237 -10.03 -25.16 -17.90
C ASP A 237 -11.29 -25.78 -18.52
N TYR A 238 -12.34 -26.00 -17.71
CA TYR A 238 -13.63 -26.44 -18.22
C TYR A 238 -14.26 -25.39 -19.15
N LEU A 239 -14.30 -24.12 -18.73
CA LEU A 239 -14.91 -23.02 -19.49
C LEU A 239 -14.16 -22.73 -20.81
N THR A 240 -12.83 -22.78 -20.78
CA THR A 240 -11.96 -22.58 -21.94
C THR A 240 -11.99 -23.78 -22.90
N ASN A 241 -12.11 -25.02 -22.39
CA ASN A 241 -12.35 -26.18 -23.26
C ASN A 241 -13.76 -26.20 -23.88
N THR A 242 -14.71 -25.46 -23.32
CA THR A 242 -16.03 -25.23 -23.95
C THR A 242 -16.06 -24.02 -24.91
N ASN A 243 -15.07 -23.13 -24.86
CA ASN A 243 -14.93 -21.96 -25.72
C ASN A 243 -13.49 -21.85 -26.27
N SER A 244 -13.27 -22.39 -27.47
CA SER A 244 -11.96 -22.51 -28.13
C SER A 244 -11.18 -21.19 -28.33
N LEU A 245 -9.91 -21.11 -27.88
CA LEU A 245 -8.66 -20.58 -28.51
C LEU A 245 -7.47 -20.48 -27.48
N PRO A 246 -6.17 -20.38 -27.88
CA PRO A 246 -5.08 -21.35 -27.60
C PRO A 246 -4.11 -21.00 -26.42
N PRO A 247 -3.10 -21.85 -26.07
CA PRO A 247 -2.69 -22.12 -24.69
C PRO A 247 -1.56 -21.24 -24.14
N LYS A 248 -1.58 -20.99 -22.82
CA LYS A 248 -0.49 -20.39 -22.04
C LYS A 248 0.45 -21.46 -21.46
N SER A 249 1.75 -21.20 -21.58
CA SER A 249 2.83 -22.03 -21.05
C SER A 249 2.94 -21.94 -19.53
N VAL A 250 3.04 -23.11 -18.89
CA VAL A 250 3.24 -23.29 -17.44
C VAL A 250 4.71 -23.10 -17.08
N LEU A 251 5.01 -22.23 -16.11
CA LEU A 251 6.27 -22.27 -15.36
C LEU A 251 5.99 -22.62 -13.90
N ARG A 252 6.67 -23.68 -13.45
CA ARG A 252 6.58 -24.29 -12.12
C ARG A 252 7.18 -23.37 -11.05
N SER A 253 6.51 -23.33 -9.90
CA SER A 253 6.98 -22.72 -8.66
C SER A 253 8.10 -23.54 -8.03
N THR A 254 9.28 -22.93 -7.90
CA THR A 254 10.26 -23.23 -6.86
C THR A 254 10.72 -21.89 -6.30
N LYS A 255 10.49 -21.63 -5.00
CA LYS A 255 10.97 -20.42 -4.32
C LYS A 255 12.51 -20.36 -4.41
N PRO A 256 13.14 -19.36 -5.05
CA PRO A 256 14.58 -19.18 -5.00
C PRO A 256 14.96 -18.37 -3.76
N SER A 257 15.95 -18.84 -3.02
CA SER A 257 16.74 -18.02 -2.10
C SER A 257 17.62 -17.05 -2.89
N SER A 258 17.61 -15.77 -2.52
CA SER A 258 18.49 -14.63 -2.88
C SER A 258 19.29 -14.67 -4.20
N PHE A 259 19.08 -13.64 -5.05
CA PHE A 259 19.60 -13.34 -6.42
C PHE A 259 18.86 -14.03 -7.58
N SER A 260 18.23 -13.37 -8.57
CA SER A 260 17.77 -12.00 -8.81
C SER A 260 16.41 -12.18 -9.52
N VAL A 261 15.31 -11.85 -8.86
CA VAL A 261 13.95 -11.95 -9.44
C VAL A 261 13.84 -11.10 -10.72
N MET A 262 14.67 -10.06 -10.81
CA MET A 262 14.70 -9.10 -11.89
C MET A 262 15.78 -9.46 -12.92
N PRO A 263 15.45 -9.56 -14.22
CA PRO A 263 16.44 -9.62 -15.29
C PRO A 263 17.38 -8.43 -15.28
N GLN A 264 18.64 -8.66 -15.70
CA GLN A 264 19.61 -7.59 -15.88
C GLN A 264 19.23 -6.68 -17.06
N PRO A 265 19.55 -5.37 -17.03
CA PRO A 265 20.31 -4.68 -15.97
C PRO A 265 19.45 -4.28 -14.76
N PHE A 266 19.82 -4.72 -13.56
CA PHE A 266 19.19 -4.30 -12.30
C PHE A 266 20.23 -4.23 -11.18
N ALA A 267 20.25 -3.13 -10.45
CA ALA A 267 21.07 -2.94 -9.25
C ALA A 267 20.41 -1.94 -8.30
N TRP A 268 20.58 -2.16 -7.01
CA TRP A 268 20.24 -1.18 -5.97
C TRP A 268 21.43 -0.25 -5.71
N ILE A 269 21.15 1.04 -5.58
CA ILE A 269 22.09 2.04 -5.08
C ILE A 269 21.62 2.48 -3.69
N ASP A 270 22.44 2.22 -2.67
CA ASP A 270 22.17 2.69 -1.32
C ASP A 270 22.45 4.19 -1.25
N ILE A 271 21.48 4.96 -0.76
CA ILE A 271 21.62 6.41 -0.62
C ILE A 271 22.22 6.70 0.77
N PRO A 272 23.46 7.22 0.85
CA PRO A 272 24.17 7.37 2.11
C PRO A 272 23.37 8.18 3.12
N SER A 273 23.30 7.69 4.36
CA SER A 273 22.69 8.40 5.49
C SER A 273 21.21 8.76 5.34
N LYS A 274 20.49 8.15 4.37
CA LYS A 274 19.04 8.38 4.17
C LYS A 274 18.16 7.17 4.45
N GLY A 275 18.75 5.98 4.68
CA GLY A 275 18.00 4.78 5.08
C GLY A 275 17.09 4.22 3.97
N TYR A 276 17.46 4.41 2.70
CA TYR A 276 16.78 3.78 1.57
C TYR A 276 17.77 3.46 0.43
N SER A 277 17.42 2.48 -0.40
CA SER A 277 18.06 2.23 -1.69
C SER A 277 17.12 2.59 -2.83
N ILE A 278 17.66 2.95 -3.99
CA ILE A 278 16.90 3.22 -5.21
C ILE A 278 17.47 2.42 -6.38
N ALA A 279 16.61 1.98 -7.30
CA ALA A 279 17.04 1.27 -8.49
C ALA A 279 17.95 2.16 -9.34
N LYS A 280 19.09 1.61 -9.77
CA LYS A 280 20.08 2.30 -10.60
C LYS A 280 19.49 2.78 -11.93
N TYR A 281 18.53 2.05 -12.47
CA TYR A 281 17.89 2.30 -13.76
C TYR A 281 16.36 2.35 -13.60
N PRO A 282 15.64 3.00 -14.54
CA PRO A 282 14.20 2.80 -14.69
C PRO A 282 13.85 1.32 -14.90
N ILE A 283 12.63 0.92 -14.53
CA ILE A 283 12.16 -0.45 -14.78
C ILE A 283 12.08 -0.69 -16.28
N THR A 284 12.74 -1.76 -16.74
CA THR A 284 12.80 -2.13 -18.16
C THR A 284 11.62 -3.00 -18.59
N ASN A 285 11.38 -3.12 -19.90
CA ASN A 285 10.38 -4.06 -20.42
C ASN A 285 10.67 -5.51 -20.00
N ALA A 286 11.94 -5.97 -20.02
CA ALA A 286 12.27 -7.33 -19.61
C ALA A 286 11.97 -7.60 -18.12
N GLN A 287 12.08 -6.57 -17.28
CA GLN A 287 11.72 -6.64 -15.87
C GLN A 287 10.21 -6.59 -15.67
N TYR A 288 9.53 -5.66 -16.34
CA TYR A 288 8.08 -5.54 -16.28
C TYR A 288 7.37 -6.79 -16.79
N SER A 289 7.97 -7.51 -17.75
CA SER A 289 7.44 -8.79 -18.24
C SER A 289 7.24 -9.80 -17.12
N LYS A 290 8.07 -9.76 -16.06
CA LYS A 290 7.94 -10.67 -14.91
C LYS A 290 6.67 -10.44 -14.11
N PHE A 291 6.21 -9.19 -14.02
CA PHE A 291 4.92 -8.85 -13.42
C PHE A 291 3.76 -9.37 -14.28
N ILE A 292 3.86 -9.21 -15.61
CA ILE A 292 2.85 -9.75 -16.54
C ILE A 292 2.82 -11.28 -16.49
N ASP A 293 3.99 -11.94 -16.52
CA ASP A 293 4.14 -13.41 -16.43
C ASP A 293 3.56 -13.96 -15.13
N ALA A 294 3.66 -13.18 -14.04
CA ALA A 294 3.06 -13.49 -12.74
C ALA A 294 1.55 -13.19 -12.67
N ASN A 295 0.90 -12.92 -13.81
CA ASN A 295 -0.50 -12.58 -13.94
C ASN A 295 -0.89 -11.28 -13.20
N GLY A 296 0.02 -10.30 -13.18
CA GLY A 296 -0.11 -9.04 -12.44
C GLY A 296 -1.41 -8.28 -12.66
N TYR A 297 -1.86 -8.18 -13.91
CA TYR A 297 -3.08 -7.45 -14.29
C TYR A 297 -4.38 -8.12 -13.87
N ASN A 298 -4.34 -9.41 -13.55
CA ASN A 298 -5.51 -10.18 -13.11
C ASN A 298 -5.46 -10.53 -11.62
N ASN A 299 -4.46 -10.03 -10.88
CA ASN A 299 -4.27 -10.37 -9.48
C ASN A 299 -4.55 -9.17 -8.56
N ARG A 300 -5.78 -9.10 -8.04
CA ARG A 300 -6.29 -7.99 -7.23
C ARG A 300 -5.39 -7.58 -6.06
N LYS A 301 -4.69 -8.54 -5.45
CA LYS A 301 -3.91 -8.31 -4.21
C LYS A 301 -2.79 -7.28 -4.36
N TRP A 302 -2.27 -7.10 -5.58
CA TRP A 302 -1.20 -6.14 -5.85
C TRP A 302 -1.72 -4.77 -6.24
N TRP A 303 -3.02 -4.54 -6.34
CA TRP A 303 -3.58 -3.26 -6.77
C TRP A 303 -4.19 -2.49 -5.60
N THR A 304 -4.19 -1.17 -5.69
CA THR A 304 -5.06 -0.34 -4.84
C THR A 304 -6.50 -0.46 -5.31
N ASP A 305 -7.48 -0.13 -4.47
CA ASP A 305 -8.91 -0.20 -4.84
C ASP A 305 -9.22 0.64 -6.08
N VAL A 306 -8.67 1.87 -6.13
CA VAL A 306 -8.83 2.78 -7.26
C VAL A 306 -8.10 2.24 -8.49
N GLY A 307 -6.84 1.81 -8.33
CA GLY A 307 -6.04 1.29 -9.44
C GLY A 307 -6.64 0.04 -10.07
N TRP A 308 -7.17 -0.88 -9.25
CA TRP A 308 -7.86 -2.07 -9.74
C TRP A 308 -9.09 -1.70 -10.56
N LYS A 309 -9.92 -0.80 -10.04
CA LYS A 309 -11.11 -0.34 -10.77
C LYS A 309 -10.74 0.26 -12.12
N VAL A 310 -9.77 1.18 -12.14
CA VAL A 310 -9.28 1.82 -13.38
C VAL A 310 -8.75 0.79 -14.37
N CYS A 311 -7.97 -0.19 -13.89
CA CYS A 311 -7.45 -1.28 -14.69
C CYS A 311 -8.57 -2.13 -15.30
N GLN A 312 -9.56 -2.53 -14.50
CA GLN A 312 -10.65 -3.40 -14.96
C GLN A 312 -11.63 -2.68 -15.91
N GLU A 313 -11.86 -1.38 -15.70
CA GLU A 313 -12.70 -0.57 -16.58
C GLU A 313 -11.97 -0.12 -17.85
N GLY A 314 -10.65 -0.31 -17.92
CA GLY A 314 -9.87 -0.06 -19.12
C GLY A 314 -9.78 1.40 -19.50
N TRP A 315 -9.46 2.27 -18.55
CA TRP A 315 -9.46 3.72 -18.79
C TRP A 315 -8.42 4.12 -19.85
N HIS A 316 -8.76 5.11 -20.65
CA HIS A 316 -7.88 5.69 -21.66
C HIS A 316 -8.28 7.14 -21.94
N TYR A 317 -7.37 7.88 -22.57
CA TYR A 317 -7.55 9.26 -22.97
C TYR A 317 -8.01 9.33 -24.44
N ASP A 318 -9.20 9.90 -24.64
CA ASP A 318 -9.69 10.29 -25.95
C ASP A 318 -10.48 11.60 -25.80
N GLY A 319 -9.72 12.69 -25.74
CA GLY A 319 -10.16 14.05 -25.41
C GLY A 319 -10.42 14.29 -23.92
N ASP A 320 -10.84 13.24 -23.20
CA ASP A 320 -10.99 13.16 -21.75
C ASP A 320 -10.75 11.71 -21.29
N TRP A 321 -10.47 11.51 -19.99
CA TRP A 321 -10.29 10.18 -19.40
C TRP A 321 -11.62 9.46 -19.27
N LYS A 322 -11.75 8.30 -19.90
CA LYS A 322 -12.98 7.51 -19.87
C LYS A 322 -12.73 6.00 -19.92
N PRO A 323 -13.63 5.19 -19.32
CA PRO A 323 -13.54 3.74 -19.39
C PRO A 323 -13.78 3.26 -20.82
N SER A 324 -12.93 2.35 -21.31
CA SER A 324 -13.17 1.65 -22.59
C SER A 324 -14.08 0.44 -22.45
N GLY A 325 -14.24 -0.09 -21.23
CA GLY A 325 -14.91 -1.35 -20.95
C GLY A 325 -14.06 -2.60 -21.17
N ASN A 326 -12.80 -2.44 -21.61
CA ASN A 326 -11.85 -3.54 -21.80
C ASN A 326 -10.71 -3.43 -20.78
N ALA A 327 -10.66 -4.35 -19.83
CA ALA A 327 -9.61 -4.37 -18.81
C ALA A 327 -8.20 -4.31 -19.42
N TRP A 328 -7.30 -3.55 -18.81
CA TRP A 328 -5.89 -3.58 -19.16
C TRP A 328 -5.31 -4.96 -18.86
N ALA A 329 -4.47 -5.46 -19.76
CA ALA A 329 -3.78 -6.75 -19.61
C ALA A 329 -2.25 -6.63 -19.67
N GLU A 330 -1.77 -5.47 -20.11
CA GLU A 330 -0.37 -5.11 -20.39
C GLU A 330 -0.28 -3.59 -20.53
N PRO A 331 0.91 -2.98 -20.47
CA PRO A 331 1.10 -1.55 -20.73
C PRO A 331 0.61 -1.13 -22.12
N ARG A 332 0.24 0.14 -22.29
CA ARG A 332 -0.37 0.66 -23.54
C ARG A 332 0.40 0.32 -24.80
N TYR A 333 1.73 0.42 -24.71
CA TYR A 333 2.66 0.30 -25.83
C TYR A 333 3.40 -1.05 -25.84
N TRP A 334 2.96 -2.03 -25.05
CA TRP A 334 3.65 -3.31 -24.87
C TRP A 334 3.94 -4.08 -26.18
N LYS A 335 3.03 -4.00 -27.15
CA LYS A 335 3.14 -4.67 -28.45
C LYS A 335 3.81 -3.83 -29.53
N ASP A 336 4.12 -2.57 -29.25
CA ASP A 336 4.77 -1.69 -30.22
C ASP A 336 6.29 -1.89 -30.17
N THR A 337 6.85 -2.37 -31.28
CA THR A 337 8.28 -2.64 -31.44
C THR A 337 9.18 -1.41 -31.28
N LYS A 338 8.61 -0.20 -31.35
CA LYS A 338 9.32 1.05 -31.06
C LYS A 338 9.66 1.19 -29.58
N TRP A 339 8.82 0.63 -28.69
CA TRP A 339 8.85 0.89 -27.25
C TRP A 339 9.16 -0.33 -26.39
N ASN A 340 9.13 -1.53 -26.95
CA ASN A 340 9.13 -2.79 -26.19
C ASN A 340 10.48 -3.55 -26.15
N GLY A 341 11.58 -2.90 -26.51
CA GLY A 341 12.92 -3.49 -26.39
C GLY A 341 13.24 -3.87 -24.94
N GLY A 342 13.87 -5.02 -24.74
CA GLY A 342 14.04 -5.61 -23.39
C GLY A 342 14.78 -4.73 -22.38
N GLU A 343 15.75 -3.91 -22.83
CA GLU A 343 16.48 -2.94 -21.99
C GLU A 343 15.96 -1.51 -22.10
N GLN A 344 14.93 -1.25 -22.92
CA GLN A 344 14.23 0.04 -22.89
C GLN A 344 13.39 0.12 -21.60
N PRO A 345 13.20 1.33 -21.04
CA PRO A 345 12.24 1.53 -19.97
C PRO A 345 10.84 1.10 -20.43
N VAL A 346 10.07 0.49 -19.53
CA VAL A 346 8.66 0.22 -19.79
C VAL A 346 7.91 1.56 -19.89
N VAL A 347 7.08 1.74 -20.90
CA VAL A 347 6.29 2.97 -21.11
C VAL A 347 4.83 2.65 -21.36
N GLY A 348 3.98 3.67 -21.30
CA GLY A 348 2.53 3.47 -21.34
C GLY A 348 2.03 2.77 -20.07
N VAL A 349 2.64 3.13 -18.94
CA VAL A 349 2.28 2.64 -17.61
C VAL A 349 1.72 3.78 -16.78
N SER A 350 0.54 3.54 -16.22
CA SER A 350 -0.10 4.39 -15.24
C SER A 350 0.68 4.38 -13.91
N TRP A 351 0.41 5.35 -13.06
CA TRP A 351 0.92 5.34 -11.69
C TRP A 351 0.40 4.12 -10.90
N TYR A 352 -0.83 3.69 -11.19
CA TYR A 352 -1.44 2.53 -10.54
C TYR A 352 -0.75 1.21 -10.93
N GLU A 353 -0.38 1.02 -12.20
CA GLU A 353 0.42 -0.11 -12.66
C GLU A 353 1.81 -0.12 -12.03
N ALA A 354 2.43 1.05 -11.88
CA ALA A 354 3.73 1.20 -11.26
C ALA A 354 3.70 0.83 -9.76
N VAL A 355 2.66 1.25 -9.04
CA VAL A 355 2.40 0.81 -7.66
C VAL A 355 2.13 -0.69 -7.59
N ALA A 356 1.33 -1.23 -8.52
CA ALA A 356 1.02 -2.65 -8.51
C ALA A 356 2.25 -3.53 -8.75
N PHE A 357 3.13 -3.08 -9.64
CA PHE A 357 4.45 -3.68 -9.82
C PHE A 357 5.25 -3.68 -8.51
N CYS A 358 5.25 -2.58 -7.75
CA CYS A 358 5.97 -2.50 -6.48
C CYS A 358 5.41 -3.46 -5.42
N PHE A 359 4.08 -3.61 -5.33
CA PHE A 359 3.44 -4.57 -4.41
C PHE A 359 3.73 -6.01 -4.79
N TRP A 360 3.71 -6.33 -6.09
CA TRP A 360 4.15 -7.64 -6.59
C TRP A 360 5.61 -7.92 -6.22
N LEU A 361 6.50 -6.96 -6.46
CA LEU A 361 7.92 -7.13 -6.18
C LEU A 361 8.17 -7.25 -4.67
N THR A 362 7.40 -6.53 -3.84
CA THR A 362 7.40 -6.68 -2.38
C THR A 362 7.00 -8.10 -1.97
N ASP A 363 5.90 -8.62 -2.50
CA ASP A 363 5.35 -9.94 -2.16
C ASP A 363 6.34 -11.08 -2.46
N ILE A 364 7.01 -11.02 -3.61
CA ILE A 364 7.93 -12.10 -4.04
C ILE A 364 9.34 -11.98 -3.46
N THR A 365 9.74 -10.80 -2.97
CA THR A 365 11.08 -10.59 -2.37
C THR A 365 11.05 -10.57 -0.85
N GLY A 366 9.91 -10.20 -0.25
CA GLY A 366 9.80 -9.91 1.19
C GLY A 366 10.42 -8.56 1.59
N GLU A 367 10.92 -7.77 0.64
CA GLU A 367 11.46 -6.43 0.89
C GLU A 367 10.38 -5.37 0.68
N LYS A 368 10.38 -4.31 1.50
CA LYS A 368 9.44 -3.21 1.33
C LYS A 368 9.84 -2.35 0.13
N ILE A 369 9.20 -2.60 -1.02
CA ILE A 369 9.50 -1.93 -2.29
C ILE A 369 8.33 -1.02 -2.68
N ILE A 370 8.63 0.21 -3.07
CA ILE A 370 7.64 1.20 -3.47
C ILE A 370 8.22 2.18 -4.50
N LEU A 371 7.39 3.05 -5.07
CA LEU A 371 7.89 4.20 -5.84
C LEU A 371 8.65 5.15 -4.92
N PRO A 372 9.76 5.77 -5.38
CA PRO A 372 10.41 6.81 -4.60
C PRO A 372 9.45 7.96 -4.34
N THR A 373 9.56 8.59 -3.17
CA THR A 373 8.93 9.90 -2.95
C THR A 373 9.61 10.95 -3.83
N GLU A 374 8.94 12.07 -4.07
CA GLU A 374 9.50 13.21 -4.79
C GLU A 374 10.84 13.65 -4.18
N GLU A 375 10.94 13.68 -2.85
CA GLU A 375 12.15 14.06 -2.13
C GLU A 375 13.27 13.02 -2.28
N GLN A 376 12.94 11.73 -2.17
CA GLN A 376 13.91 10.66 -2.39
C GLN A 376 14.47 10.73 -3.81
N TRP A 377 13.59 10.86 -4.81
CA TRP A 377 14.00 10.97 -6.20
C TRP A 377 14.89 12.19 -6.43
N GLN A 378 14.49 13.37 -5.93
CA GLN A 378 15.25 14.60 -6.12
C GLN A 378 16.63 14.51 -5.47
N TYR A 379 16.71 14.03 -4.23
CA TYR A 379 18.00 13.89 -3.55
C TYR A 379 18.91 12.88 -4.28
N ALA A 380 18.34 11.76 -4.76
CA ALA A 380 19.07 10.79 -5.55
C ALA A 380 19.66 11.38 -6.85
N ALA A 381 18.97 12.36 -7.46
CA ALA A 381 19.44 13.08 -8.65
C ALA A 381 20.49 14.17 -8.33
N GLN A 382 20.32 14.87 -7.21
CA GLN A 382 21.10 16.06 -6.85
C GLN A 382 22.35 15.80 -6.01
N GLY A 383 22.39 14.71 -5.27
CA GLY A 383 23.40 14.49 -4.25
C GLY A 383 23.43 15.59 -3.17
N ASP A 384 24.49 15.57 -2.36
CA ASP A 384 24.63 16.47 -1.21
C ASP A 384 24.79 17.96 -1.59
N HIS A 385 25.19 18.23 -2.83
CA HIS A 385 25.49 19.58 -3.30
C HIS A 385 24.34 20.25 -4.05
N GLY A 386 23.19 19.58 -4.19
CA GLY A 386 22.02 20.21 -4.82
C GLY A 386 22.25 20.53 -6.31
N VAL A 387 22.95 19.66 -7.06
CA VAL A 387 23.32 19.97 -8.45
C VAL A 387 22.08 20.22 -9.33
N THR A 388 22.24 21.07 -10.35
CA THR A 388 21.13 21.45 -11.24
C THR A 388 20.74 20.31 -12.18
N TYR A 389 21.74 19.67 -12.80
CA TYR A 389 21.63 18.44 -13.57
C TYR A 389 22.47 17.37 -12.85
N PRO A 390 22.22 16.06 -13.07
CA PRO A 390 22.97 15.00 -12.38
C PRO A 390 24.50 15.14 -12.50
N TRP A 391 24.97 15.76 -13.59
CA TRP A 391 26.38 16.00 -13.90
C TRP A 391 26.90 17.42 -13.58
N GLY A 392 26.11 18.30 -12.96
CA GLY A 392 26.56 19.64 -12.55
C GLY A 392 25.60 20.78 -12.89
N SER A 393 26.14 21.97 -13.18
CA SER A 393 25.34 23.19 -13.45
C SER A 393 24.99 23.38 -14.92
N ASP A 394 25.84 22.91 -15.83
CA ASP A 394 25.78 23.27 -17.23
C ASP A 394 25.08 22.17 -18.04
N TRP A 395 24.07 22.56 -18.81
CA TRP A 395 23.35 21.63 -19.67
C TRP A 395 24.28 21.05 -20.75
N ASP A 396 24.20 19.73 -20.93
CA ASP A 396 24.86 19.02 -22.02
C ASP A 396 23.91 17.96 -22.58
N CYS A 397 23.33 18.24 -23.75
CA CYS A 397 22.34 17.37 -24.36
C CYS A 397 22.87 15.97 -24.76
N LYS A 398 24.18 15.72 -24.66
CA LYS A 398 24.79 14.41 -24.94
C LYS A 398 24.83 13.48 -23.73
N ARG A 399 24.40 13.95 -22.56
CA ARG A 399 24.46 13.19 -21.29
C ARG A 399 23.18 12.47 -20.92
N CYS A 400 22.08 12.71 -21.61
CA CYS A 400 20.84 11.95 -21.47
C CYS A 400 20.09 11.86 -22.80
N ASN A 401 19.02 11.06 -22.84
CA ASN A 401 18.11 10.99 -23.99
C ASN A 401 17.08 12.14 -23.92
N ASN A 402 17.10 13.07 -24.89
CA ASN A 402 16.31 14.30 -24.89
C ASN A 402 16.06 14.84 -26.31
N SER A 403 15.22 15.89 -26.43
CA SER A 403 14.96 16.61 -27.67
C SER A 403 15.41 18.08 -27.67
N VAL A 404 16.34 18.45 -26.78
CA VAL A 404 16.91 19.80 -26.71
C VAL A 404 17.94 19.97 -27.82
N ARG A 405 17.73 20.95 -28.71
CA ARG A 405 18.66 21.24 -29.82
C ARG A 405 20.07 21.57 -29.30
N PRO A 406 21.14 21.10 -29.98
CA PRO A 406 21.14 20.42 -31.28
C PRO A 406 20.89 18.90 -31.22
N CYS A 407 20.71 18.32 -30.02
CA CYS A 407 20.31 16.94 -29.87
C CYS A 407 18.83 16.75 -30.23
N GLY A 408 18.42 15.50 -30.41
CA GLY A 408 17.08 15.15 -30.81
C GLY A 408 16.86 13.65 -30.67
N SER A 409 15.73 13.27 -30.06
CA SER A 409 15.30 11.89 -29.96
C SER A 409 13.85 11.77 -30.34
N ASN A 410 13.44 10.57 -30.72
CA ASN A 410 12.05 10.26 -31.05
C ASN A 410 11.60 8.94 -30.39
N VAL A 411 12.42 8.39 -29.50
CA VAL A 411 12.24 7.08 -28.89
C VAL A 411 13.00 6.98 -27.56
N THR A 412 12.59 6.06 -26.69
CA THR A 412 13.37 5.67 -25.52
C THR A 412 14.63 4.92 -25.93
N THR A 413 15.68 5.03 -25.12
CA THR A 413 16.96 4.33 -25.31
C THR A 413 17.12 3.22 -24.28
N PRO A 414 17.93 2.18 -24.54
CA PRO A 414 18.31 1.23 -23.50
C PRO A 414 18.87 1.94 -22.26
N VAL A 415 18.47 1.50 -21.06
CA VAL A 415 18.76 2.21 -19.79
C VAL A 415 20.25 2.36 -19.42
N ARG A 416 21.14 1.65 -20.13
CA ARG A 416 22.59 1.74 -19.94
C ARG A 416 23.29 2.70 -20.91
N GLN A 417 22.56 3.31 -21.86
CA GLN A 417 23.16 4.09 -22.94
C GLN A 417 23.99 5.29 -22.47
N TYR A 418 23.61 5.89 -21.34
CA TYR A 418 24.25 7.08 -20.76
C TYR A 418 25.02 6.79 -19.47
N GLU A 419 25.17 5.52 -19.11
CA GLU A 419 25.96 5.12 -17.94
C GLU A 419 27.41 5.63 -18.04
N GLY A 420 27.91 6.23 -16.97
CA GLY A 420 29.21 6.89 -16.89
C GLY A 420 29.26 8.27 -17.54
N LYS A 421 28.13 8.80 -18.05
CA LYS A 421 28.04 10.13 -18.69
C LYS A 421 27.03 11.04 -18.01
N GLY A 422 25.83 10.51 -17.74
CA GLY A 422 24.69 11.25 -17.19
C GLY A 422 24.37 10.90 -15.74
N ASP A 423 25.23 10.10 -15.10
CA ASP A 423 24.97 9.54 -13.78
C ASP A 423 24.82 10.65 -12.73
N SER A 424 23.94 10.41 -11.75
CA SER A 424 23.86 11.26 -10.57
C SER A 424 25.13 11.16 -9.71
N PRO A 425 25.32 12.05 -8.72
CA PRO A 425 26.45 11.97 -7.80
C PRO A 425 26.57 10.63 -7.05
N PHE A 426 25.48 9.85 -6.98
CA PHE A 426 25.46 8.51 -6.37
C PHE A 426 25.60 7.37 -7.39
N GLY A 427 25.81 7.66 -8.68
CA GLY A 427 25.98 6.64 -9.73
C GLY A 427 24.67 6.08 -10.28
N ILE A 428 23.56 6.82 -10.15
CA ILE A 428 22.24 6.42 -10.64
C ILE A 428 22.06 6.95 -12.06
N VAL A 429 21.63 6.10 -12.98
CA VAL A 429 21.57 6.37 -14.41
C VAL A 429 20.17 6.78 -14.83
N ASP A 430 20.09 7.60 -15.88
CA ASP A 430 18.85 8.13 -16.44
C ASP A 430 17.98 8.84 -15.39
N MET A 431 18.58 9.48 -14.38
CA MET A 431 17.83 10.35 -13.47
C MET A 431 17.23 11.53 -14.23
N VAL A 432 17.78 11.94 -15.37
CA VAL A 432 17.12 12.93 -16.23
C VAL A 432 17.11 12.43 -17.66
N GLY A 433 16.01 12.71 -18.37
CA GLY A 433 15.74 12.26 -19.73
C GLY A 433 15.33 10.80 -19.84
N ASN A 434 15.26 10.32 -21.08
CA ASN A 434 14.66 9.04 -21.46
C ASN A 434 13.16 9.00 -21.16
N VAL A 435 12.73 8.96 -19.91
CA VAL A 435 11.32 8.89 -19.49
C VAL A 435 11.09 9.74 -18.26
N TRP A 436 9.91 10.37 -18.19
CA TRP A 436 9.41 10.90 -16.93
C TRP A 436 9.10 9.77 -15.97
N GLU A 437 9.39 9.97 -14.69
CA GLU A 437 9.23 8.92 -13.69
C GLU A 437 8.19 9.25 -12.63
N TRP A 438 7.24 8.34 -12.46
CA TRP A 438 6.26 8.38 -11.38
C TRP A 438 6.93 8.34 -10.01
N CYS A 439 6.60 9.33 -9.18
CA CYS A 439 6.88 9.32 -7.76
C CYS A 439 5.62 8.92 -6.97
N LEU A 440 5.82 8.43 -5.73
CA LEU A 440 4.73 8.14 -4.80
C LEU A 440 3.92 9.40 -4.43
N THR A 441 4.59 10.55 -4.42
CA THR A 441 4.08 11.82 -3.89
C THR A 441 2.94 12.40 -4.73
N ASP A 442 1.88 12.84 -4.06
CA ASP A 442 0.80 13.65 -4.61
C ASP A 442 1.33 15.03 -5.07
N TYR A 443 0.93 15.49 -6.25
CA TYR A 443 1.46 16.70 -6.83
C TYR A 443 1.05 17.98 -6.07
N GLU A 444 -0.18 18.04 -5.58
CA GLU A 444 -0.75 19.23 -4.94
C GLU A 444 -0.64 19.14 -3.41
N GLN A 445 -1.04 18.01 -2.84
CA GLN A 445 -1.12 17.77 -1.40
C GLN A 445 0.22 17.38 -0.79
N LYS A 446 1.21 17.01 -1.61
CA LYS A 446 2.55 16.59 -1.16
C LYS A 446 2.55 15.38 -0.20
N THR A 447 1.47 14.59 -0.21
CA THR A 447 1.34 13.39 0.62
C THR A 447 1.92 12.17 -0.11
N ASN A 448 2.40 11.18 0.65
CA ASN A 448 2.93 9.92 0.11
C ASN A 448 1.93 8.77 0.28
N ASP A 449 0.62 9.08 0.29
CA ASP A 449 -0.41 8.08 0.47
C ASP A 449 -0.69 7.35 -0.85
N VAL A 450 -0.43 6.03 -0.84
CA VAL A 450 -0.68 5.15 -1.97
C VAL A 450 -2.18 4.96 -2.25
N ARG A 451 -3.04 5.21 -1.26
CA ARG A 451 -4.50 5.05 -1.33
C ARG A 451 -5.22 6.35 -1.65
N SER A 452 -4.53 7.48 -1.71
CA SER A 452 -5.19 8.75 -2.02
C SER A 452 -5.72 8.73 -3.46
N ALA A 453 -7.00 9.12 -3.62
CA ALA A 453 -7.63 9.37 -4.91
C ALA A 453 -7.14 10.71 -5.46
N SER A 454 -5.82 10.80 -5.67
CA SER A 454 -5.15 11.98 -6.21
C SER A 454 -5.55 12.20 -7.66
N ASN A 455 -5.79 13.45 -8.03
CA ASN A 455 -6.00 13.83 -9.42
C ASN A 455 -4.67 14.10 -10.14
N SER A 456 -3.53 14.08 -9.44
CA SER A 456 -2.23 14.38 -10.02
C SER A 456 -1.08 13.84 -9.17
N ARG A 457 -0.22 13.01 -9.76
CA ARG A 457 1.00 12.49 -9.13
C ARG A 457 2.23 13.18 -9.69
N VAL A 458 3.26 13.28 -8.86
CA VAL A 458 4.53 13.88 -9.26
C VAL A 458 5.24 13.01 -10.28
N LEU A 459 5.67 13.65 -11.37
CA LEU A 459 6.65 13.17 -12.33
C LEU A 459 7.95 13.95 -12.17
N ARG A 460 9.08 13.25 -12.33
CA ARG A 460 10.43 13.81 -12.31
C ARG A 460 11.27 13.36 -13.50
N GLY A 461 12.28 14.16 -13.84
CA GLY A 461 13.38 13.77 -14.74
C GLY A 461 13.32 14.27 -16.18
N GLY A 462 12.16 14.63 -16.72
CA GLY A 462 12.04 14.90 -18.17
C GLY A 462 12.13 13.62 -19.00
N SER A 463 11.83 13.70 -20.29
CA SER A 463 11.80 12.53 -21.18
C SER A 463 12.50 12.77 -22.52
N TRP A 464 12.56 11.73 -23.34
CA TRP A 464 13.07 11.80 -24.72
C TRP A 464 12.34 12.85 -25.57
N PHE A 465 11.08 13.15 -25.25
CA PHE A 465 10.22 14.07 -26.01
C PHE A 465 10.48 15.54 -25.68
N ASP A 466 11.01 15.85 -24.50
CA ASP A 466 11.10 17.23 -24.00
C ASP A 466 12.24 18.00 -24.68
N GLY A 467 11.92 19.24 -25.10
CA GLY A 467 12.78 20.09 -25.92
C GLY A 467 13.38 21.30 -25.21
N ASN A 468 13.06 21.51 -23.92
CA ASN A 468 13.62 22.57 -23.09
C ASN A 468 14.55 21.96 -22.02
N SER A 469 15.76 22.50 -21.86
CA SER A 469 16.70 22.05 -20.84
C SER A 469 16.17 22.19 -19.41
N ASP A 470 15.24 23.14 -19.16
CA ASP A 470 14.64 23.32 -17.84
C ASP A 470 13.84 22.10 -17.36
N ASP A 471 13.31 21.29 -18.28
CA ASP A 471 12.55 20.07 -17.96
C ASP A 471 13.44 18.98 -17.35
N PHE A 472 14.77 19.09 -17.55
CA PHE A 472 15.78 18.13 -17.11
C PHE A 472 16.53 18.57 -15.85
N ARG A 473 16.13 19.67 -15.21
CA ARG A 473 16.73 20.02 -13.91
C ARG A 473 16.29 19.00 -12.86
N CYS A 474 17.18 18.61 -11.96
CA CYS A 474 16.90 17.64 -10.91
C CYS A 474 15.76 18.09 -9.96
N ASP A 475 15.53 19.39 -9.82
CA ASP A 475 14.45 19.98 -9.03
C ASP A 475 13.16 20.22 -9.81
N HIS A 476 13.19 20.04 -11.14
CA HIS A 476 12.02 20.22 -11.98
C HIS A 476 11.01 19.10 -11.75
N ARG A 477 9.74 19.47 -11.70
CA ARG A 477 8.62 18.58 -11.42
C ARG A 477 7.46 18.87 -12.35
N ARG A 478 6.73 17.82 -12.71
CA ARG A 478 5.48 17.90 -13.45
C ARG A 478 4.39 17.11 -12.72
N GLY A 479 3.14 17.53 -12.88
CA GLY A 479 1.98 16.80 -12.41
C GLY A 479 1.33 16.10 -13.59
N ASN A 480 0.90 14.87 -13.39
CA ASN A 480 0.07 14.18 -14.38
C ASN A 480 -0.98 13.31 -13.70
N ASP A 481 -2.11 13.13 -14.39
CA ASP A 481 -3.17 12.25 -13.93
C ASP A 481 -2.62 10.83 -13.71
N PRO A 482 -2.85 10.20 -12.54
CA PRO A 482 -2.31 8.88 -12.23
C PRO A 482 -2.80 7.77 -13.17
N ILE A 483 -3.90 7.99 -13.91
CA ILE A 483 -4.36 7.07 -14.95
C ILE A 483 -3.36 7.05 -16.10
N GLY A 484 -2.87 8.21 -16.57
CA GLY A 484 -1.67 8.44 -17.38
C GLY A 484 -1.21 7.40 -18.43
N TRP A 485 -2.06 6.47 -18.84
CA TRP A 485 -1.66 5.20 -19.45
C TRP A 485 -1.28 5.37 -20.93
N ASP A 486 -1.82 6.39 -21.59
CA ASP A 486 -1.64 6.63 -23.02
C ASP A 486 -0.34 7.36 -23.40
N PHE A 487 0.58 7.59 -22.45
CA PHE A 487 1.81 8.34 -22.73
C PHE A 487 3.03 7.41 -22.90
N ASP A 488 3.72 7.55 -24.03
CA ASP A 488 4.90 6.77 -24.46
C ASP A 488 6.23 7.26 -23.85
N HIS A 489 6.15 8.18 -22.90
CA HIS A 489 7.28 8.84 -22.25
C HIS A 489 7.15 8.88 -20.72
N LEU A 490 6.17 8.16 -20.15
CA LEU A 490 6.01 7.98 -18.71
C LEU A 490 6.41 6.56 -18.31
N SER A 491 7.17 6.47 -17.23
CA SER A 491 7.71 5.23 -16.66
C SER A 491 7.90 5.40 -15.15
N PHE A 492 8.69 4.52 -14.53
CA PHE A 492 9.01 4.60 -13.11
C PHE A 492 10.31 3.85 -12.79
N ARG A 493 10.85 4.17 -11.62
CA ARG A 493 11.83 3.35 -10.91
C ARG A 493 11.33 3.03 -9.51
N VAL A 494 12.00 2.10 -8.84
CA VAL A 494 11.59 1.62 -7.51
C VAL A 494 12.64 1.99 -6.45
N SER A 495 12.18 2.14 -5.22
CA SER A 495 13.01 2.28 -4.01
C SER A 495 12.64 1.21 -2.98
N ARG A 496 13.55 0.97 -2.02
CA ARG A 496 13.32 0.11 -0.86
C ARG A 496 13.87 0.74 0.41
N SER A 497 13.28 0.41 1.55
CA SER A 497 13.67 0.89 2.89
C SER A 497 13.92 -0.24 3.87
#